data_AF-A0A2V0PAJ8-F1
#
_entry.id   AF-A0A2V0PAJ8-F1
#
_cell.length_a   1.000
_cell.length_b   1.000
_cell.length_c   1.000
_cell.angle_alpha   90.00
_cell.angle_beta   90.00
_cell.angle_gamma   90.00
#
_symmetry.space_group_name_H-M   'P 1'
#
loop_
_entity.id
_entity.type
_entity.pdbx_description
1 polymer ?
#
loop_
_entity_poly.entity_id
_entity_poly.type
_entity_poly.pdbx_seq_one_letter_code
_entity_poly.pdbx_strand_id
1 'polypeptide(L)'
;MAAAVKKKAAASIRLLINAGAAKPAPPVGPALGQAGLNIMAFCKEFNAKTADFRDDVPLRVNISVYADKSYDWTLKMPPASYFIKKAAGLARGAGRPGHESVAAVSLKHLYEIARAKAPDMPGVPLRSVVKTLMFQCSSMGVRVVARPEDA
;
A
#
# COMPACT_ATOMS: atom_id res chain seq x y z
N MET A 1 -2.02 26.06 -16.45
CA MET A 1 -0.92 25.88 -17.42
C MET A 1 0.09 24.90 -16.84
N ALA A 2 0.20 23.72 -17.46
CA ALA A 2 1.39 22.85 -17.54
C ALA A 2 0.90 21.57 -18.23
N ALA A 3 1.04 21.52 -19.55
CA ALA A 3 0.69 20.36 -20.35
C ALA A 3 1.55 19.18 -19.86
N ALA A 4 0.91 18.17 -19.28
CA ALA A 4 1.53 16.89 -18.93
C ALA A 4 2.02 16.24 -20.22
N VAL A 5 3.29 16.45 -20.55
CA VAL A 5 3.98 15.78 -21.64
C VAL A 5 3.85 14.28 -21.40
N LYS A 6 3.06 13.61 -22.24
CA LYS A 6 3.00 12.15 -22.33
C LYS A 6 4.36 11.64 -22.80
N LYS A 7 5.36 11.65 -21.92
CA LYS A 7 6.61 10.93 -22.13
C LYS A 7 6.24 9.44 -22.17
N LYS A 8 6.49 8.76 -23.29
CA LYS A 8 6.27 7.32 -23.41
C LYS A 8 7.13 6.63 -22.34
N ALA A 9 6.50 5.98 -21.37
CA ALA A 9 7.20 5.12 -20.42
C ALA A 9 7.81 3.95 -21.22
N ALA A 10 9.14 3.83 -21.17
CA ALA A 10 9.88 2.77 -21.86
C ALA A 10 9.76 1.44 -21.08
N ALA A 11 9.70 1.52 -19.74
CA ALA A 11 9.49 0.37 -18.87
C ALA A 11 8.77 0.80 -17.59
N SER A 12 7.94 -0.09 -17.06
CA SER A 12 7.27 0.07 -15.76
C SER A 12 7.67 -1.09 -14.87
N ILE A 13 8.31 -0.78 -13.74
CA ILE A 13 8.81 -1.75 -12.77
C ILE A 13 7.97 -1.62 -11.50
N ARG A 14 7.37 -2.74 -11.07
CA ARG A 14 6.58 -2.82 -9.83
C ARG A 14 7.39 -3.57 -8.78
N LEU A 15 7.73 -2.90 -7.69
CA LEU A 15 8.49 -3.48 -6.58
C LEU A 15 7.66 -3.46 -5.30
N LEU A 16 7.85 -4.48 -4.47
CA LEU A 16 7.32 -4.54 -3.11
C LEU A 16 8.49 -4.32 -2.15
N ILE A 17 8.41 -3.26 -1.34
CA ILE A 17 9.48 -2.86 -0.41
C ILE A 17 8.84 -2.55 0.94
N ASN A 18 9.40 -3.09 2.02
CA ASN A 18 8.96 -2.75 3.38
C ASN A 18 9.35 -1.29 3.72
N ALA A 19 8.45 -0.56 4.36
CA ALA A 19 8.69 0.79 4.87
C ALA A 19 9.94 0.83 5.75
N GLY A 20 10.80 1.86 5.61
CA GLY A 20 12.02 2.03 6.41
C GLY A 20 13.16 1.06 6.09
N ALA A 21 12.90 -0.02 5.36
CA ALA A 21 13.86 -1.09 5.05
C ALA A 21 14.28 -1.13 3.57
N ALA A 22 14.22 -0.01 2.84
CA ALA A 22 14.85 0.01 1.52
C ALA A 22 16.36 -0.18 1.71
N LYS A 23 16.85 -1.31 1.22
CA LYS A 23 18.27 -1.61 1.08
C LYS A 23 18.53 -2.00 -0.37
N PRO A 24 19.74 -1.76 -0.91
CA PRO A 24 20.14 -2.18 -2.25
C PRO A 24 20.36 -3.71 -2.33
N ALA A 25 19.48 -4.49 -1.70
CA ALA A 25 19.52 -5.94 -1.62
C ALA A 25 18.91 -6.59 -2.89
N PRO A 26 19.05 -7.92 -3.08
CA PRO A 26 18.68 -8.64 -4.31
C PRO A 26 17.27 -8.43 -4.90
N PRO A 27 16.19 -8.08 -4.16
CA PRO A 27 14.91 -7.80 -4.80
C PRO A 27 14.82 -6.40 -5.44
N VAL A 28 15.63 -5.44 -4.98
CA VAL A 28 15.53 -4.02 -5.39
C VAL A 28 16.73 -3.61 -6.25
N GLY A 29 17.93 -4.07 -5.88
CA GLY A 29 19.18 -3.73 -6.55
C GLY A 29 19.26 -4.18 -8.02
N PRO A 30 19.04 -5.47 -8.35
CA PRO A 30 19.11 -5.96 -9.73
C PRO A 30 18.02 -5.37 -10.65
N ALA A 31 16.78 -5.26 -10.16
CA ALA A 31 15.66 -4.75 -10.95
C ALA A 31 15.81 -3.26 -11.28
N LEU A 32 16.28 -2.45 -10.33
CA LEU A 32 16.56 -1.02 -10.55
C LEU A 32 17.87 -0.78 -11.30
N GLY A 33 18.89 -1.59 -11.03
CA GLY A 33 20.21 -1.48 -11.63
C GLY A 33 20.19 -1.81 -13.13
N GLN A 34 19.43 -2.83 -13.55
CA GLN A 34 19.23 -3.14 -14.97
C GLN A 34 18.56 -1.99 -15.74
N ALA A 35 17.75 -1.17 -15.05
CA ALA A 35 17.09 -0.01 -15.63
C ALA A 35 17.97 1.26 -15.64
N GLY A 36 19.21 1.20 -15.13
CA GLY A 36 20.13 2.34 -15.10
C GLY A 36 19.74 3.43 -14.10
N LEU A 37 18.99 3.07 -13.05
CA LEU A 37 18.48 4.00 -12.05
C LEU A 37 19.48 4.22 -10.91
N ASN A 38 19.45 5.41 -10.30
CA ASN A 38 20.28 5.71 -9.13
C ASN A 38 19.68 5.08 -7.87
N ILE A 39 20.11 3.83 -7.58
CA ILE A 39 19.60 2.99 -6.48
C ILE A 39 19.75 3.67 -5.12
N MET A 40 20.87 4.38 -4.89
CA MET A 40 21.16 5.04 -3.61
C MET A 40 20.25 6.25 -3.37
N ALA A 41 20.02 7.07 -4.40
CA ALA A 41 19.10 8.20 -4.32
C ALA A 41 17.66 7.74 -4.05
N PHE A 42 17.21 6.71 -4.79
CA PHE A 42 15.89 6.11 -4.58
C PHE A 42 15.73 5.56 -3.16
N CYS A 43 16.69 4.80 -2.66
CA CYS A 43 16.66 4.22 -1.32
C CYS A 43 16.57 5.32 -0.23
N LYS A 44 17.29 6.43 -0.39
CA LYS A 44 17.26 7.56 0.54
C LYS A 44 15.93 8.32 0.51
N GLU A 45 15.43 8.64 -0.69
CA GLU A 45 14.13 9.30 -0.84
C GLU A 45 12.98 8.42 -0.37
N PHE A 46 13.05 7.11 -0.64
CA PHE A 46 12.06 6.15 -0.19
C PHE A 46 12.05 6.06 1.33
N ASN A 47 13.20 5.94 1.99
CA ASN A 47 13.26 5.91 3.45
C ASN A 47 12.78 7.24 4.07
N ALA A 48 13.06 8.39 3.45
CA ALA A 48 12.55 9.69 3.90
C ALA A 48 11.02 9.78 3.80
N LYS A 49 10.42 9.38 2.67
CA LYS A 49 8.95 9.38 2.47
C LYS A 49 8.24 8.27 3.24
N THR A 50 8.95 7.22 3.62
CA THR A 50 8.39 6.10 4.39
C THR A 50 8.67 6.18 5.88
N ALA A 51 9.39 7.21 6.35
CA ALA A 51 9.67 7.45 7.77
C ALA A 51 8.38 7.68 8.59
N ASP A 52 7.32 8.21 7.97
CA ASP A 52 6.02 8.38 8.61
C ASP A 52 5.24 7.05 8.77
N PHE A 53 5.62 6.01 8.03
CA PHE A 53 4.99 4.70 8.06
C PHE A 53 5.81 3.73 8.92
N ARG A 54 5.17 3.06 9.89
CA ARG A 54 5.85 2.09 10.78
C ARG A 54 6.61 1.00 9.98
N ASP A 55 7.76 0.58 10.50
CA ASP A 55 8.82 -0.25 9.89
C ASP A 55 8.48 -1.69 9.43
N ASP A 56 7.21 -2.02 9.18
CA ASP A 56 6.84 -3.37 8.71
C ASP A 56 5.73 -3.35 7.67
N VAL A 57 5.48 -2.18 7.06
CA VAL A 57 4.41 -2.07 6.08
C VAL A 57 4.94 -2.37 4.67
N PRO A 58 4.45 -3.42 3.98
CA PRO A 58 4.84 -3.67 2.60
C PRO A 58 4.19 -2.62 1.69
N LEU A 59 5.03 -1.74 1.15
CA LEU A 59 4.64 -0.68 0.24
C LEU A 59 4.92 -1.09 -1.21
N ARG A 60 3.96 -0.79 -2.09
CA ARG A 60 4.11 -1.04 -3.51
C ARG A 60 4.64 0.22 -4.16
N VAL A 61 5.77 0.10 -4.83
CA VAL A 61 6.34 1.19 -5.62
C VAL A 61 6.16 0.87 -7.09
N ASN A 62 5.58 1.82 -7.82
CA ASN A 62 5.54 1.76 -9.27
C ASN A 62 6.54 2.76 -9.83
N ILE A 63 7.50 2.27 -10.60
CA ILE A 63 8.61 3.05 -11.14
C ILE A 63 8.45 3.06 -12.64
N SER A 64 8.27 4.26 -13.20
CA SER A 64 8.16 4.49 -14.62
C SER A 64 9.50 5.04 -15.10
N VAL A 65 10.15 4.30 -16.01
CA VAL A 65 11.41 4.69 -16.62
C VAL A 65 11.13 5.26 -18.00
N TYR A 66 11.65 6.45 -18.26
CA TYR A 66 11.53 7.12 -19.55
C TYR A 66 12.77 6.90 -20.40
N ALA A 67 12.64 7.09 -21.71
CA ALA A 67 13.73 6.88 -22.67
C ALA A 67 14.93 7.84 -22.48
N ASP A 68 14.73 8.96 -21.77
CA ASP A 68 15.76 9.93 -21.40
C ASP A 68 16.54 9.54 -20.13
N LYS A 69 16.36 8.30 -19.63
CA LYS A 69 16.89 7.80 -18.35
C LYS A 69 16.33 8.54 -17.12
N SER A 70 15.32 9.39 -17.30
CA SER A 70 14.56 9.93 -16.18
C SER A 70 13.69 8.83 -15.59
N TYR A 71 13.45 8.92 -14.29
CA TYR A 71 12.55 8.02 -13.59
C TYR A 71 11.56 8.79 -12.74
N ASP A 72 10.30 8.39 -12.84
CA ASP A 72 9.26 8.83 -11.93
C ASP A 72 8.79 7.63 -11.12
N TRP A 73 8.73 7.78 -9.81
CA TRP A 73 8.25 6.74 -8.93
C TRP A 73 7.09 7.24 -8.09
N THR A 74 6.03 6.45 -8.04
CA THR A 74 4.85 6.72 -7.21
C THR A 74 4.78 5.68 -6.11
N LEU A 75 4.79 6.15 -4.86
CA LEU A 75 4.48 5.32 -3.70
C LEU A 75 2.97 5.07 -3.68
N LYS A 76 2.56 3.80 -3.74
CA LYS A 76 1.19 3.44 -3.44
C LYS A 76 1.06 3.13 -1.97
N MET A 77 -0.07 3.52 -1.42
CA MET A 77 -0.36 3.21 -0.03
C MET A 77 -0.41 1.70 0.23
N PRO A 78 -0.19 1.29 1.49
CA PRO A 78 -0.20 -0.11 1.87
C PRO A 78 -1.48 -0.83 1.45
N PRO A 79 -1.41 -2.15 1.19
CA PRO A 79 -2.61 -2.93 0.94
C PRO A 79 -3.56 -2.80 2.13
N ALA A 80 -4.86 -2.63 1.85
CA ALA A 80 -5.88 -2.54 2.89
C ALA A 80 -5.89 -3.75 3.84
N SER A 81 -5.48 -4.93 3.35
CA SER A 81 -5.24 -6.12 4.17
C SER A 81 -4.26 -5.88 5.32
N TYR A 82 -3.22 -5.06 5.12
CA TYR A 82 -2.28 -4.73 6.19
C TYR A 82 -2.93 -3.87 7.27
N PHE A 83 -3.66 -2.82 6.87
CA PHE A 83 -4.40 -1.96 7.81
C PHE A 83 -5.44 -2.72 8.62
N ILE A 84 -6.18 -3.63 7.97
CA ILE A 84 -7.19 -4.45 8.63
C ILE A 84 -6.53 -5.44 9.60
N LYS A 85 -5.45 -6.13 9.18
CA LYS A 85 -4.68 -7.03 10.07
C LYS A 85 -4.14 -6.31 11.30
N LYS A 86 -3.62 -5.09 11.11
CA LYS A 86 -3.10 -4.26 12.20
C LYS A 86 -4.21 -3.79 13.15
N ALA A 87 -5.35 -3.36 12.62
CA ALA A 87 -6.50 -2.97 13.42
C ALA A 87 -7.12 -4.17 14.18
N ALA A 88 -7.03 -5.36 13.60
CA ALA A 88 -7.50 -6.62 14.18
C ALA A 88 -6.47 -7.31 15.10
N GLY A 89 -5.22 -6.83 15.18
CA GLY A 89 -4.14 -7.49 15.92
C GLY A 89 -3.71 -8.86 15.37
N LEU A 90 -4.06 -9.19 14.11
CA LEU A 90 -3.82 -10.51 13.53
C LEU A 90 -2.55 -10.54 12.65
N ALA A 91 -1.68 -11.53 12.88
CA ALA A 91 -0.51 -11.79 12.03
C ALA A 91 -0.87 -12.55 10.73
N ARG A 92 -1.88 -13.44 10.78
CA ARG A 92 -2.39 -14.22 9.63
C ARG A 92 -3.89 -14.01 9.47
N GLY A 93 -4.37 -14.05 8.23
CA GLY A 93 -5.80 -14.05 7.94
C GLY A 93 -6.43 -15.42 8.22
N ALA A 94 -7.76 -15.52 8.14
CA ALA A 94 -8.46 -16.78 8.35
C ALA A 94 -7.97 -17.87 7.39
N GLY A 95 -7.67 -19.07 7.90
CA GLY A 95 -7.38 -20.24 7.06
C GLY A 95 -8.61 -20.70 6.27
N ARG A 96 -9.82 -20.49 6.81
CA ARG A 96 -11.11 -20.74 6.15
C ARG A 96 -12.06 -19.54 6.33
N PRO A 97 -11.99 -18.55 5.43
CA PRO A 97 -12.92 -17.42 5.45
C PRO A 97 -14.37 -17.91 5.37
N GLY A 98 -15.22 -17.48 6.30
CA GLY A 98 -16.65 -17.82 6.34
C GLY A 98 -17.04 -18.91 7.35
N HIS A 99 -16.11 -19.77 7.76
CA HIS A 99 -16.34 -20.74 8.84
C HIS A 99 -15.81 -20.25 10.19
N GLU A 100 -14.70 -19.53 10.20
CA GLU A 100 -14.08 -18.98 11.41
C GLU A 100 -13.91 -17.48 11.26
N SER A 101 -14.43 -16.72 12.24
CA SER A 101 -14.16 -15.29 12.37
C SER A 101 -12.96 -15.13 13.31
N VAL A 102 -11.83 -14.68 12.78
CA VAL A 102 -10.56 -14.60 13.53
C VAL A 102 -10.41 -13.28 14.29
N ALA A 103 -11.14 -12.23 13.91
CA ALA A 103 -11.17 -10.97 14.65
C ALA A 103 -12.40 -10.14 14.29
N ALA A 104 -12.66 -9.14 15.13
CA ALA A 104 -13.64 -8.09 14.90
C ALA A 104 -12.94 -6.74 14.63
N VAL A 105 -13.50 -5.94 13.75
CA VAL A 105 -13.06 -4.55 13.52
C VAL A 105 -14.28 -3.64 13.49
N SER A 106 -14.21 -2.52 14.22
CA SER A 106 -15.31 -1.56 14.26
C SER A 106 -15.35 -0.65 13.02
N LEU A 107 -16.55 -0.14 12.70
CA LEU A 107 -16.76 0.83 11.62
C LEU A 107 -15.87 2.09 11.74
N LYS A 108 -15.56 2.52 12.97
CA LYS A 108 -14.72 3.70 13.22
C LYS A 108 -13.30 3.48 12.68
N HIS A 109 -12.70 2.32 12.95
CA HIS A 109 -11.38 1.97 12.43
C HIS A 109 -11.39 1.87 10.90
N LEU A 110 -12.46 1.32 10.30
CA LEU A 110 -12.59 1.30 8.84
C LEU A 110 -12.65 2.70 8.23
N TYR A 111 -13.28 3.66 8.92
CA TYR A 111 -13.35 5.04 8.47
C TYR A 111 -11.97 5.73 8.53
N GLU A 112 -11.22 5.51 9.61
CA GLU A 112 -9.84 6.02 9.75
C GLU A 112 -8.91 5.45 8.68
N ILE A 113 -9.03 4.14 8.41
CA ILE A 113 -8.28 3.47 7.33
C ILE A 113 -8.69 4.01 5.96
N ALA A 114 -9.99 4.26 5.74
CA ALA A 114 -10.49 4.83 4.49
C ALA A 114 -9.98 6.25 4.26
N ARG A 115 -9.93 7.09 5.31
CA ARG A 115 -9.35 8.45 5.23
C ARG A 115 -7.87 8.40 4.95
N ALA A 116 -7.14 7.50 5.62
CA ALA A 116 -5.73 7.30 5.36
C ALA A 116 -5.51 6.93 3.89
N LYS A 117 -6.32 6.00 3.33
CA LYS A 117 -6.20 5.49 1.96
C LYS A 117 -6.80 6.38 0.86
N ALA A 118 -7.64 7.35 1.21
CA ALA A 118 -8.29 8.27 0.27
C ALA A 118 -7.34 8.94 -0.78
N PRO A 119 -6.11 9.39 -0.44
CA PRO A 119 -5.21 9.99 -1.43
C PRO A 119 -4.79 9.06 -2.58
N ASP A 120 -4.86 7.74 -2.41
CA ASP A 120 -4.48 6.76 -3.45
C ASP A 120 -5.61 6.50 -4.47
N MET A 121 -6.86 6.85 -4.13
CA MET A 121 -8.05 6.63 -4.96
C MET A 121 -8.78 7.95 -5.26
N PRO A 122 -8.19 8.83 -6.09
CA PRO A 122 -8.82 10.08 -6.46
C PRO A 122 -10.17 9.84 -7.17
N GLY A 123 -11.22 10.53 -6.72
CA GLY A 123 -12.55 10.45 -7.31
C GLY A 123 -13.48 9.38 -6.76
N VAL A 124 -13.04 8.56 -5.79
CA VAL A 124 -13.92 7.57 -5.14
C VAL A 124 -14.51 8.18 -3.85
N PRO A 125 -15.85 8.19 -3.69
CA PRO A 125 -16.45 8.70 -2.46
C PRO A 125 -16.07 7.80 -1.29
N LEU A 126 -15.87 8.39 -0.11
CA LEU A 126 -15.40 7.69 1.09
C LEU A 126 -16.29 6.49 1.46
N ARG A 127 -17.60 6.59 1.20
CA ARG A 127 -18.56 5.48 1.39
C ARG A 127 -18.21 4.25 0.55
N SER A 128 -17.81 4.43 -0.71
CA SER A 128 -17.41 3.33 -1.58
C SER A 128 -16.10 2.70 -1.10
N VAL A 129 -15.15 3.52 -0.63
CA VAL A 129 -13.90 3.02 -0.04
C VAL A 129 -14.19 2.15 1.18
N VAL A 130 -15.05 2.61 2.10
CA VAL A 130 -15.47 1.85 3.27
C VAL A 130 -16.16 0.54 2.87
N LYS A 131 -17.04 0.56 1.87
CA LYS A 131 -17.69 -0.66 1.35
C LYS A 131 -16.68 -1.67 0.80
N THR A 132 -15.67 -1.21 0.05
CA THR A 132 -14.59 -2.07 -0.43
C THR A 132 -13.80 -2.68 0.73
N LEU A 133 -13.51 -1.89 1.78
CA LEU A 133 -12.83 -2.39 2.98
C LEU A 133 -13.68 -3.42 3.74
N MET A 134 -15.00 -3.24 3.83
CA MET A 134 -15.91 -4.24 4.42
C MET A 134 -15.88 -5.57 3.68
N PHE A 135 -15.93 -5.54 2.34
CA PHE A 135 -15.79 -6.75 1.52
C PHE A 135 -14.44 -7.44 1.76
N GLN A 136 -13.38 -6.65 1.88
CA GLN A 136 -12.05 -7.17 2.15
C GLN A 136 -11.95 -7.80 3.55
N CYS A 137 -12.59 -7.23 4.58
CA CYS A 137 -12.72 -7.85 5.90
C CYS A 137 -13.44 -9.20 5.82
N SER A 138 -14.57 -9.25 5.11
CA SER A 138 -15.33 -10.51 4.92
C SER A 138 -14.49 -11.58 4.24
N SER A 139 -13.71 -11.22 3.21
CA SER A 139 -12.83 -12.16 2.51
C SER A 139 -11.64 -12.65 3.36
N MET A 140 -11.30 -11.95 4.45
CA MET A 140 -10.23 -12.34 5.37
C MET A 140 -10.74 -13.02 6.63
N GLY A 141 -12.06 -13.19 6.78
CA GLY A 141 -12.70 -13.74 7.98
C GLY A 141 -12.69 -12.77 9.17
N VAL A 142 -12.71 -11.46 8.90
CA VAL A 142 -12.80 -10.41 9.93
C VAL A 142 -14.25 -9.92 9.97
N ARG A 143 -14.88 -10.01 11.14
CA ARG A 143 -16.25 -9.55 11.36
C ARG A 143 -16.25 -8.02 11.51
N VAL A 144 -17.07 -7.34 10.71
CA VAL A 144 -17.27 -5.89 10.85
C VAL A 144 -18.39 -5.64 11.83
N VAL A 145 -18.10 -4.90 12.89
CA VAL A 145 -19.06 -4.61 13.96
C VAL A 145 -19.48 -3.14 13.88
N ALA A 146 -20.79 -2.90 13.91
CA ALA A 146 -21.35 -1.55 13.78
C ALA A 146 -21.19 -0.71 15.06
N ARG A 147 -21.21 -1.37 16.23
CA ARG A 147 -21.02 -0.75 17.54
C ARG A 147 -19.61 -1.05 18.08
N PRO A 148 -18.93 -0.06 18.68
CA PRO A 148 -17.61 -0.25 19.28
C PRO A 148 -17.63 -1.11 20.56
N GLU A 149 -18.80 -1.38 21.12
CA GLU A 149 -19.02 -2.13 22.38
C GLU A 149 -18.97 -3.66 22.17
N ASP A 150 -19.17 -4.09 20.94
CA ASP A 150 -19.30 -5.48 20.50
C ASP A 150 -18.02 -5.95 19.75
N ALA A 151 -16.96 -5.14 19.73
CA ALA A 151 -15.72 -5.32 18.95
C ALA A 151 -14.52 -5.72 19.82
#